data_AF-A0A9D1NF04-F1
#
_entry.id   AF-A0A9D1NF04-F1
#
_cell.length_a   1.000
_cell.length_b   1.000
_cell.length_c   1.000
_cell.angle_alpha   90.00
_cell.angle_beta   90.00
_cell.angle_gamma   90.00
#
_symmetry.space_group_name_H-M   'P 1'
#
loop_
_entity.id
_entity.type
_entity.pdbx_description
1 polymer ?
#
loop_
_entity_poly.entity_id
_entity_poly.type
_entity_poly.pdbx_seq_one_letter_code
_entity_poly.pdbx_strand_id
1 'polypeptide(L)'
;MKKLLALICAVLILGTFSASPAHAEDTLPESVRVITVSTRIYNSASLDDIKMDGEQEVRAVHGDVFSVLSLTVAENSFYEISYNGASAYILKAHVLDTSVKSSNVKLDTNASLRLETMVYEYNGTSFSETGITLESGTRIKLLDGLNQDADYTRISFELNEETLTYYVPTSNITADGMSAAGITAITLIIACTSLLLILFGFKGRKKKKKEK
;
A
#
# COMPACT_ATOMS: atom_id res chain seq x y z
N MET A 1 17.32 -26.62 52.08
CA MET A 1 18.52 -26.03 51.45
C MET A 1 19.25 -27.06 50.58
N LYS A 2 18.75 -27.38 49.38
CA LYS A 2 19.46 -28.21 48.37
C LYS A 2 18.89 -27.98 46.95
N LYS A 3 18.84 -26.72 46.50
CA LYS A 3 18.55 -26.36 45.10
C LYS A 3 19.24 -25.03 44.77
N LEU A 4 20.57 -24.99 44.86
CA LEU A 4 21.35 -23.82 44.41
C LEU A 4 22.84 -24.15 44.25
N LEU A 5 23.20 -25.14 43.43
CA LEU A 5 24.59 -25.30 42.98
C LEU A 5 24.71 -26.26 41.77
N ALA A 6 24.01 -25.94 40.69
CA ALA A 6 24.22 -26.58 39.39
C ALA A 6 24.20 -25.51 38.28
N LEU A 7 24.87 -24.40 38.58
CA LEU A 7 25.24 -23.34 37.65
C LEU A 7 26.77 -23.40 37.56
N ILE A 8 27.31 -23.17 36.36
CA ILE A 8 28.75 -23.11 36.00
C ILE A 8 29.31 -24.46 35.48
N CYS A 9 29.03 -24.76 34.19
CA CYS A 9 30.00 -25.28 33.21
C CYS A 9 29.36 -25.63 31.85
N ALA A 10 28.41 -24.82 31.36
CA ALA A 10 27.86 -24.96 30.00
C ALA A 10 27.73 -23.60 29.31
N VAL A 11 28.77 -22.78 29.42
CA VAL A 11 28.94 -21.56 28.61
C VAL A 11 30.35 -21.63 28.06
N LEU A 12 30.46 -21.87 26.75
CA LEU A 12 31.55 -21.51 25.82
C LEU A 12 31.60 -22.53 24.66
N ILE A 13 30.53 -22.54 23.86
CA ILE A 13 30.64 -22.77 22.42
C ILE A 13 29.81 -21.65 21.77
N LEU A 14 30.33 -20.42 21.88
CA LEU A 14 29.94 -19.34 20.98
C LEU A 14 30.55 -19.68 19.62
N GLY A 15 29.83 -20.50 18.85
CA GLY A 15 30.04 -20.55 17.42
C GLY A 15 29.76 -19.17 16.88
N THR A 16 30.82 -18.49 16.43
CA THR A 16 30.71 -17.27 15.64
C THR A 16 29.99 -17.62 14.35
N PHE A 17 28.66 -17.53 14.34
CA PHE A 17 27.92 -17.30 13.12
C PHE A 17 28.24 -15.87 12.68
N SER A 18 29.36 -15.71 11.97
CA SER A 18 29.45 -14.64 10.98
C SER A 18 28.46 -15.02 9.87
N ALA A 19 27.18 -14.70 10.08
CA ALA A 19 26.31 -14.49 8.95
C ALA A 19 26.87 -13.25 8.24
N SER A 20 27.77 -13.47 7.28
CA SER A 20 27.97 -12.47 6.24
C SER A 20 26.58 -12.15 5.71
N PRO A 21 26.18 -10.87 5.60
CA PRO A 21 25.02 -10.55 4.79
C PRO A 21 25.31 -11.17 3.44
N ALA A 22 24.46 -12.11 3.01
CA ALA A 22 24.48 -12.58 1.65
C ALA A 22 24.31 -11.31 0.81
N HIS A 23 25.40 -10.87 0.17
CA HIS A 23 25.28 -9.96 -0.95
C HIS A 23 24.32 -10.65 -1.90
N ALA A 24 23.12 -10.08 -2.05
CA ALA A 24 22.25 -10.42 -3.15
C ALA A 24 23.11 -10.30 -4.39
N GLU A 25 23.38 -11.44 -5.02
CA GLU A 25 23.98 -11.48 -6.34
C GLU A 25 23.00 -10.67 -7.21
N ASP A 26 23.46 -9.55 -7.75
CA ASP A 26 22.65 -8.60 -8.53
C ASP A 26 22.35 -9.27 -9.88
N THR A 27 21.51 -10.30 -9.85
CA THR A 27 21.06 -11.03 -11.03
C THR A 27 20.21 -10.06 -11.83
N LEU A 28 20.66 -9.75 -13.04
CA LEU A 28 19.94 -8.86 -13.94
C LEU A 28 18.51 -9.40 -14.15
N PRO A 29 17.46 -8.60 -13.85
CA PRO A 29 16.09 -9.04 -14.09
C PRO A 29 15.86 -9.25 -15.59
N GLU A 30 15.02 -10.21 -15.98
CA GLU A 30 14.66 -10.43 -17.40
C GLU A 30 13.76 -9.30 -17.93
N SER A 31 12.88 -8.80 -17.06
CA SER A 31 12.03 -7.66 -17.35
C SER A 31 11.73 -6.85 -16.10
N VAL A 32 11.44 -5.58 -16.30
CA VAL A 32 11.10 -4.64 -15.24
C VAL A 32 9.77 -3.96 -15.53
N ARG A 33 8.98 -3.70 -14.49
CA ARG A 33 7.71 -2.98 -14.55
C ARG A 33 7.87 -1.60 -13.95
N VAL A 34 7.30 -0.58 -14.58
CA VAL A 34 7.25 0.78 -14.03
C VAL A 34 6.30 0.83 -12.83
N ILE A 35 6.80 1.29 -11.69
CA ILE A 35 6.03 1.41 -10.44
C ILE A 35 5.59 2.84 -10.14
N THR A 36 6.21 3.84 -10.76
CA THR A 36 5.81 5.26 -10.66
C THR A 36 4.69 5.60 -11.65
N VAL A 37 3.93 6.66 -11.42
CA VAL A 37 2.89 7.15 -12.35
C VAL A 37 3.40 7.29 -13.77
N SER A 38 4.52 7.99 -13.91
CA SER A 38 5.26 8.06 -15.15
C SER A 38 6.73 8.22 -14.86
N THR A 39 7.56 7.73 -15.76
CA THR A 39 9.01 7.94 -15.73
C THR A 39 9.50 8.27 -17.12
N ARG A 40 10.52 9.11 -17.19
CA ARG A 40 11.19 9.45 -18.44
C ARG A 40 11.95 8.23 -18.95
N ILE A 41 12.01 8.13 -20.27
CA ILE A 41 12.92 7.24 -20.99
C ILE A 41 14.10 8.07 -21.48
N TYR A 42 15.30 7.51 -21.44
CA TYR A 42 16.54 8.21 -21.79
C TYR A 42 17.23 7.52 -22.98
N ASN A 43 17.98 8.29 -23.79
CA ASN A 43 18.76 7.71 -24.90
C ASN A 43 20.10 7.12 -24.43
N SER A 44 20.61 7.58 -23.28
CA SER A 44 21.79 7.04 -22.61
C SER A 44 21.55 6.93 -21.10
N ALA A 45 22.44 6.25 -20.39
CA ALA A 45 22.43 6.19 -18.93
C ALA A 45 22.89 7.53 -18.33
N SER A 46 22.08 8.57 -18.50
CA SER A 46 22.30 9.92 -17.99
C SER A 46 20.95 10.62 -17.77
N LEU A 47 20.83 11.35 -16.65
CA LEU A 47 19.62 12.11 -16.33
C LEU A 47 19.37 13.29 -17.28
N ASP A 48 20.37 13.71 -18.04
CA ASP A 48 20.28 14.87 -18.94
C ASP A 48 19.88 14.47 -20.37
N ASP A 49 19.98 13.19 -20.73
CA ASP A 49 19.75 12.70 -22.10
C ASP A 49 18.36 12.05 -22.24
N ILE A 50 17.32 12.86 -22.01
CA ILE A 50 15.93 12.45 -22.10
C ILE A 50 15.58 12.14 -23.57
N LYS A 51 14.91 11.01 -23.80
CA LYS A 51 14.40 10.63 -25.12
C LYS A 51 13.23 11.52 -25.51
N MET A 52 13.31 12.08 -26.70
CA MET A 52 12.28 12.96 -27.27
C MET A 52 11.63 12.31 -28.50
N ASP A 53 10.33 12.50 -28.68
CA ASP A 53 9.60 12.24 -29.91
C ASP A 53 9.04 13.57 -30.42
N GLY A 54 9.75 14.19 -31.37
CA GLY A 54 9.55 15.59 -31.72
C GLY A 54 9.88 16.52 -30.55
N GLU A 55 8.92 17.35 -30.13
CA GLU A 55 9.04 18.25 -28.97
C GLU A 55 8.54 17.63 -27.65
N GLN A 56 8.06 16.37 -27.66
CA GLN A 56 7.50 15.72 -26.48
C GLN A 56 8.51 14.76 -25.83
N GLU A 57 8.61 14.81 -24.50
CA GLU A 57 9.36 13.83 -23.71
C GLU A 57 8.69 12.45 -23.83
N VAL A 58 9.46 11.43 -24.19
CA VAL A 58 9.00 10.05 -24.16
C VAL A 58 8.96 9.58 -22.71
N ARG A 59 7.79 9.10 -22.29
CA ARG A 59 7.55 8.59 -20.94
C ARG A 59 6.98 7.19 -20.99
N ALA A 60 7.45 6.36 -20.06
CA ALA A 60 6.76 5.13 -19.68
C ALA A 60 5.77 5.44 -18.56
N VAL A 61 4.64 4.76 -18.56
CA VAL A 61 3.60 4.92 -17.54
C VAL A 61 3.58 3.73 -16.59
N HIS A 62 2.94 3.92 -15.43
CA HIS A 62 2.76 2.86 -14.46
C HIS A 62 2.23 1.57 -15.10
N GLY A 63 2.87 0.44 -14.78
CA GLY A 63 2.50 -0.87 -15.30
C GLY A 63 3.18 -1.27 -16.60
N ASP A 64 3.81 -0.34 -17.34
CA ASP A 64 4.59 -0.65 -18.53
C ASP A 64 5.70 -1.65 -18.18
N VAL A 65 5.87 -2.67 -19.02
CA VAL A 65 6.87 -3.72 -18.84
C VAL A 65 7.90 -3.65 -19.96
N PHE A 66 9.18 -3.64 -19.59
CA PHE A 66 10.28 -3.63 -20.53
C PHE A 66 11.23 -4.80 -20.30
N SER A 67 11.66 -5.43 -21.39
CA SER A 67 12.78 -6.38 -21.35
C SER A 67 14.07 -5.65 -21.03
N VAL A 68 14.82 -6.16 -20.06
CA VAL A 68 16.12 -5.59 -19.67
C VAL A 68 17.21 -6.24 -20.50
N LEU A 69 18.05 -5.43 -21.13
CA LEU A 69 19.12 -5.86 -22.02
C LEU A 69 20.45 -5.98 -21.27
N SER A 70 20.74 -5.02 -20.38
CA SER A 70 21.97 -5.03 -19.58
C SER A 70 21.87 -4.13 -18.36
N LEU A 71 22.83 -4.31 -17.44
CA LEU A 71 23.11 -3.37 -16.35
C LEU A 71 24.19 -2.40 -16.81
N THR A 72 23.95 -1.09 -16.76
CA THR A 72 25.03 -0.14 -17.00
C THR A 72 25.90 -0.02 -15.75
N VAL A 73 27.10 -0.59 -15.82
CA VAL A 73 28.09 -0.65 -14.72
C VAL A 73 28.59 0.75 -14.32
N ALA A 74 28.51 1.74 -15.21
CA ALA A 74 29.07 3.07 -14.99
C ALA A 74 28.29 3.93 -13.98
N GLU A 75 26.97 3.76 -13.84
CA GLU A 75 26.16 4.59 -12.93
C GLU A 75 25.26 3.81 -11.96
N ASN A 76 25.17 2.48 -12.07
CA ASN A 76 24.34 1.57 -11.26
C ASN A 76 22.86 1.98 -11.04
N SER A 77 22.40 3.04 -11.70
CA SER A 77 21.12 3.73 -11.44
C SER A 77 20.12 3.54 -12.58
N PHE A 78 20.56 2.99 -13.71
CA PHE A 78 19.74 2.71 -14.89
C PHE A 78 19.71 1.22 -15.24
N TYR A 79 18.58 0.79 -15.82
CA TYR A 79 18.51 -0.41 -16.65
C TYR A 79 18.55 0.01 -18.12
N GLU A 80 19.33 -0.72 -18.93
CA GLU A 80 19.17 -0.69 -20.38
C GLU A 80 17.97 -1.57 -20.75
N ILE A 81 17.02 -1.02 -21.49
CA ILE A 81 15.76 -1.65 -21.85
C ILE A 81 15.54 -1.67 -23.36
N SER A 82 14.78 -2.65 -23.85
CA SER A 82 14.26 -2.64 -25.21
C SER A 82 12.96 -1.85 -25.27
N TYR A 83 13.02 -0.64 -25.84
CA TYR A 83 11.88 0.23 -26.08
C TYR A 83 11.62 0.39 -27.59
N ASN A 84 10.45 -0.02 -28.07
CA ASN A 84 10.09 0.00 -29.50
C ASN A 84 11.13 -0.66 -30.43
N GLY A 85 11.81 -1.72 -29.95
CA GLY A 85 12.84 -2.45 -30.70
C GLY A 85 14.22 -1.77 -30.75
N ALA A 86 14.40 -0.67 -30.02
CA ALA A 86 15.67 0.02 -29.85
C ALA A 86 16.14 0.00 -28.38
N SER A 87 17.44 0.15 -28.16
CA SER A 87 17.99 0.33 -26.81
C SER A 87 17.61 1.72 -26.28
N ALA A 88 17.15 1.75 -25.03
CA ALA A 88 16.86 2.93 -24.26
C ALA A 88 17.14 2.69 -22.78
N TYR A 89 17.02 3.71 -21.94
CA TYR A 89 17.38 3.61 -20.53
C TYR A 89 16.24 4.09 -19.64
N ILE A 90 16.10 3.43 -18.49
CA ILE A 90 15.09 3.74 -17.47
C ILE A 90 15.70 3.66 -16.08
N LEU A 91 15.25 4.52 -15.15
CA LEU A 91 15.79 4.57 -13.79
C LEU A 91 15.35 3.34 -12.99
N LYS A 92 16.33 2.67 -12.36
CA LYS A 92 16.07 1.51 -11.48
C LYS A 92 15.12 1.87 -10.33
N ALA A 93 15.23 3.07 -9.80
CA ALA A 93 14.39 3.54 -8.70
C ALA A 93 12.89 3.64 -9.06
N HIS A 94 12.56 3.66 -10.36
CA HIS A 94 11.19 3.82 -10.85
C HIS A 94 10.59 2.51 -11.38
N VAL A 95 11.33 1.41 -11.29
CA VAL A 95 10.91 0.12 -11.81
C VAL A 95 11.16 -1.00 -10.80
N LEU A 96 10.37 -2.06 -10.88
CA LEU A 96 10.52 -3.28 -10.10
C LEU A 96 10.83 -4.44 -11.04
N ASP A 97 11.68 -5.36 -10.62
CA ASP A 97 11.80 -6.67 -11.27
C ASP A 97 10.45 -7.38 -11.25
N THR A 98 9.97 -7.83 -12.41
CA THR A 98 8.70 -8.54 -12.53
C THR A 98 8.72 -9.92 -11.88
N SER A 99 9.90 -10.49 -11.65
CA SER A 99 10.10 -11.74 -10.91
C SER A 99 9.83 -11.57 -9.41
N VAL A 100 9.98 -10.34 -8.90
CA VAL A 100 9.71 -10.00 -7.50
C VAL A 100 8.20 -9.89 -7.32
N LYS A 101 7.61 -10.97 -6.82
CA LYS A 101 6.21 -10.94 -6.38
C LYS A 101 6.11 -10.09 -5.11
N SER A 102 5.41 -8.96 -5.21
CA SER A 102 4.90 -8.22 -4.06
C SER A 102 4.21 -9.20 -3.11
N SER A 103 4.48 -9.10 -1.80
CA SER A 103 3.81 -9.96 -0.81
C SER A 103 2.30 -9.81 -0.97
N ASN A 104 1.63 -10.91 -1.33
CA ASN A 104 0.20 -10.96 -1.64
C ASN A 104 -0.61 -10.79 -0.34
N VAL A 105 -0.70 -9.56 0.14
CA VAL A 105 -1.66 -9.17 1.16
C VAL A 105 -2.90 -8.75 0.40
N LYS A 106 -3.90 -9.64 0.37
CA LYS A 106 -5.22 -9.32 -0.18
C LYS A 106 -5.69 -7.99 0.40
N LEU A 107 -6.00 -7.03 -0.47
CA LEU A 107 -6.45 -5.72 -0.04
C LEU A 107 -7.83 -5.84 0.61
N ASP A 108 -7.93 -5.48 1.89
CA ASP A 108 -9.20 -5.37 2.58
C ASP A 108 -9.90 -4.06 2.17
N THR A 109 -11.00 -4.18 1.41
CA THR A 109 -11.70 -3.04 0.81
C THR A 109 -12.94 -2.66 1.63
N ASN A 110 -13.22 -1.37 1.74
CA ASN A 110 -14.31 -0.83 2.57
C ASN A 110 -15.15 0.24 1.84
N ALA A 111 -14.99 0.34 0.53
CA ALA A 111 -15.73 1.28 -0.32
C ALA A 111 -15.70 0.82 -1.79
N SER A 112 -16.53 1.45 -2.62
CA SER A 112 -16.52 1.26 -4.08
C SER A 112 -16.68 2.58 -4.82
N LEU A 113 -16.23 2.61 -6.08
CA LEU A 113 -16.46 3.72 -6.98
C LEU A 113 -17.87 3.66 -7.58
N ARG A 114 -18.53 4.82 -7.69
CA ARG A 114 -19.87 4.96 -8.31
C ARG A 114 -19.81 5.03 -9.82
N LEU A 115 -18.72 5.58 -10.34
CA LEU A 115 -18.52 5.92 -11.74
C LEU A 115 -17.09 5.55 -12.13
N GLU A 116 -16.86 5.45 -13.43
CA GLU A 116 -15.51 5.40 -13.98
C GLU A 116 -14.73 6.65 -13.52
N THR A 117 -13.53 6.45 -12.97
CA THR A 117 -12.80 7.49 -12.23
C THR A 117 -11.31 7.44 -12.54
N MET A 118 -10.77 8.55 -13.04
CA MET A 118 -9.32 8.79 -13.12
C MET A 118 -8.73 8.90 -11.71
N VAL A 119 -7.56 8.30 -11.48
CA VAL A 119 -6.82 8.47 -10.22
C VAL A 119 -5.75 9.55 -10.38
N TYR A 120 -5.44 10.20 -9.26
CA TYR A 120 -4.57 11.37 -9.18
C TYR A 120 -3.42 11.13 -8.20
N GLU A 121 -2.28 11.73 -8.48
CA GLU A 121 -1.15 11.81 -7.55
C GLU A 121 -1.08 13.20 -6.92
N TYR A 122 -0.75 13.26 -5.64
CA TYR A 122 -0.53 14.52 -4.92
C TYR A 122 0.96 14.78 -4.77
N ASN A 123 1.46 15.85 -5.37
CA ASN A 123 2.88 16.22 -5.34
C ASN A 123 3.25 17.15 -4.16
N GLY A 124 2.34 17.34 -3.20
CA GLY A 124 2.50 18.28 -2.08
C GLY A 124 1.88 19.66 -2.29
N THR A 125 1.52 20.02 -3.53
CA THR A 125 0.87 21.32 -3.83
C THR A 125 -0.39 21.17 -4.70
N SER A 126 -0.41 20.20 -5.61
CA SER A 126 -1.49 19.98 -6.56
C SER A 126 -1.73 18.50 -6.84
N PHE A 127 -2.90 18.19 -7.39
CA PHE A 127 -3.22 16.88 -7.93
C PHE A 127 -2.90 16.84 -9.42
N SER A 128 -2.17 15.80 -9.85
CA SER A 128 -1.87 15.53 -11.27
C SER A 128 -2.52 14.23 -11.71
N GLU A 129 -3.07 14.23 -12.92
CA GLU A 129 -3.66 13.04 -13.54
C GLU A 129 -2.59 11.97 -13.77
N THR A 130 -2.95 10.71 -13.51
CA THR A 130 -2.03 9.58 -13.67
C THR A 130 -2.17 8.84 -15.00
N GLY A 131 -3.25 9.08 -15.74
CA GLY A 131 -3.63 8.29 -16.91
C GLY A 131 -4.24 6.92 -16.57
N ILE A 132 -4.34 6.56 -15.29
CA ILE A 132 -4.99 5.34 -14.83
C ILE A 132 -6.45 5.64 -14.51
N THR A 133 -7.35 4.92 -15.18
CA THR A 133 -8.79 4.99 -14.96
C THR A 133 -9.31 3.70 -14.34
N LEU A 134 -10.09 3.83 -13.28
CA LEU A 134 -10.77 2.73 -12.61
C LEU A 134 -12.22 2.65 -13.06
N GLU A 135 -12.73 1.44 -13.24
CA GLU A 135 -14.11 1.21 -13.65
C GLU A 135 -15.11 1.55 -12.52
N SER A 136 -16.37 1.78 -12.91
CA SER A 136 -17.45 1.86 -11.92
C SER A 136 -17.57 0.54 -11.16
N GLY A 137 -17.82 0.60 -9.85
CA GLY A 137 -17.93 -0.56 -8.98
C GLY A 137 -16.59 -1.11 -8.48
N THR A 138 -15.44 -0.62 -8.96
CA THR A 138 -14.12 -1.04 -8.44
C THR A 138 -14.08 -0.90 -6.92
N ARG A 139 -13.66 -1.99 -6.26
CA ARG A 139 -13.51 -2.08 -4.81
C ARG A 139 -12.21 -1.42 -4.39
N ILE A 140 -12.31 -0.55 -3.40
CA ILE A 140 -11.21 0.29 -2.93
C ILE A 140 -11.14 0.27 -1.41
N LYS A 141 -9.96 0.57 -0.89
CA LYS A 141 -9.71 0.80 0.53
C LYS A 141 -9.54 2.29 0.76
N LEU A 142 -10.40 2.86 1.59
CA LEU A 142 -10.22 4.20 2.15
C LEU A 142 -9.09 4.15 3.19
N LEU A 143 -8.07 5.00 3.04
CA LEU A 143 -6.95 5.06 3.97
C LEU A 143 -7.21 6.03 5.13
N ASP A 144 -7.85 7.17 4.84
CA ASP A 144 -8.07 8.25 5.81
C ASP A 144 -9.55 8.40 6.24
N GLY A 145 -10.37 7.40 5.89
CA GLY A 145 -11.84 7.49 6.01
C GLY A 145 -12.46 8.37 4.91
N LEU A 146 -13.79 8.46 4.89
CA LEU A 146 -14.50 9.29 3.91
C LEU A 146 -14.86 10.64 4.53
N ASN A 147 -14.22 11.72 4.05
CA ASN A 147 -14.58 13.10 4.40
C ASN A 147 -15.34 13.75 3.24
N GLN A 148 -16.66 13.92 3.37
CA GLN A 148 -17.50 14.46 2.30
C GLN A 148 -17.18 15.92 1.93
N ASP A 149 -16.50 16.65 2.80
CA ASP A 149 -16.09 18.05 2.55
C ASP A 149 -14.76 18.15 1.79
N ALA A 150 -14.01 17.05 1.64
CA ALA A 150 -12.75 17.04 0.91
C ALA A 150 -13.00 16.76 -0.58
N ASP A 151 -12.33 17.50 -1.47
CA ASP A 151 -12.44 17.29 -2.91
C ASP A 151 -11.90 15.92 -3.35
N TYR A 152 -10.82 15.46 -2.72
CA TYR A 152 -10.15 14.20 -3.01
C TYR A 152 -9.98 13.36 -1.76
N THR A 153 -10.08 12.03 -1.94
CA THR A 153 -9.85 11.05 -0.89
C THR A 153 -8.72 10.11 -1.30
N ARG A 154 -7.82 9.82 -0.36
CA ARG A 154 -6.72 8.88 -0.57
C ARG A 154 -7.23 7.44 -0.43
N ILE A 155 -6.97 6.65 -1.46
CA ILE A 155 -7.45 5.27 -1.57
C ILE A 155 -6.33 4.32 -1.94
N SER A 156 -6.51 3.04 -1.61
CA SER A 156 -5.76 1.95 -2.23
C SER A 156 -6.68 1.05 -3.04
N PHE A 157 -6.15 0.47 -4.12
CA PHE A 157 -6.87 -0.46 -4.99
C PHE A 157 -5.90 -1.48 -5.57
N GLU A 158 -6.44 -2.61 -6.03
CA GLU A 158 -5.64 -3.63 -6.72
C GLU A 158 -5.71 -3.40 -8.23
N LEU A 159 -4.54 -3.34 -8.89
CA LEU A 159 -4.41 -3.29 -10.34
C LEU A 159 -3.27 -4.22 -10.73
N ASN A 160 -3.51 -5.16 -11.66
CA ASN A 160 -2.51 -6.14 -12.10
C ASN A 160 -1.81 -6.90 -10.95
N GLU A 161 -2.58 -7.32 -9.94
CA GLU A 161 -2.09 -8.00 -8.72
C GLU A 161 -1.21 -7.13 -7.79
N GLU A 162 -1.11 -5.82 -8.04
CA GLU A 162 -0.40 -4.87 -7.19
C GLU A 162 -1.37 -3.95 -6.46
N THR A 163 -1.08 -3.67 -5.18
CA THR A 163 -1.83 -2.66 -4.43
C THR A 163 -1.22 -1.29 -4.68
N LEU A 164 -1.97 -0.42 -5.33
CA LEU A 164 -1.59 0.95 -5.61
C LEU A 164 -2.28 1.90 -4.65
N THR A 165 -1.70 3.08 -4.42
CA THR A 165 -2.27 4.12 -3.54
C THR A 165 -2.25 5.46 -4.23
N TYR A 166 -3.43 6.02 -4.47
CA TYR A 166 -3.63 7.29 -5.19
C TYR A 166 -4.83 8.04 -4.61
N TYR A 167 -5.14 9.19 -5.20
CA TYR A 167 -6.30 10.01 -4.85
C TYR A 167 -7.39 9.89 -5.91
N VAL A 168 -8.65 9.95 -5.48
CA VAL A 168 -9.79 10.04 -6.38
C VAL A 168 -10.75 11.13 -5.90
N PRO A 169 -11.57 11.73 -6.78
CA PRO A 169 -12.62 12.65 -6.37
C PRO A 169 -13.54 12.00 -5.34
N THR A 170 -13.72 12.66 -4.19
CA THR A 170 -14.50 12.10 -3.08
C THR A 170 -15.96 11.86 -3.44
N SER A 171 -16.51 12.71 -4.31
CA SER A 171 -17.87 12.61 -4.84
C SER A 171 -18.14 11.28 -5.57
N ASN A 172 -17.10 10.63 -6.09
CA ASN A 172 -17.20 9.37 -6.82
C ASN A 172 -17.20 8.13 -5.90
N ILE A 173 -17.01 8.31 -4.58
CA ILE A 173 -16.89 7.20 -3.64
C ILE A 173 -18.23 6.87 -2.97
N THR A 174 -18.51 5.57 -2.84
CA THR A 174 -19.47 5.02 -1.89
C THR A 174 -18.73 4.26 -0.81
N ALA A 175 -18.69 4.79 0.42
CA ALA A 175 -18.21 4.02 1.56
C ALA A 175 -19.20 2.89 1.89
N ASP A 176 -18.67 1.75 2.30
CA ASP A 176 -19.50 0.69 2.87
C ASP A 176 -20.06 1.19 4.20
N GLY A 177 -21.33 1.57 4.20
CA GLY A 177 -22.02 1.94 5.42
C GLY A 177 -22.31 0.72 6.28
N MET A 178 -22.35 0.91 7.60
CA MET A 178 -23.06 -0.01 8.47
C MET A 178 -24.54 0.04 8.07
N SER A 179 -25.15 -1.11 7.79
CA SER A 179 -26.56 -1.15 7.36
C SER A 179 -27.46 -0.45 8.40
N ALA A 180 -28.53 0.21 7.95
CA ALA A 180 -29.50 0.83 8.86
C ALA A 180 -30.06 -0.19 9.88
N ALA A 181 -30.17 -1.46 9.46
CA ALA A 181 -30.50 -2.60 10.32
C ALA A 181 -29.44 -2.87 11.40
N GLY A 182 -28.15 -2.77 11.07
CA GLY A 182 -27.06 -2.90 12.04
C GLY A 182 -27.05 -1.76 13.06
N ILE A 183 -27.24 -0.52 12.62
CA ILE A 183 -27.33 0.65 13.51
C ILE A 183 -28.51 0.49 14.49
N THR A 184 -29.68 0.11 13.97
CA THR A 184 -30.88 -0.11 14.80
C THR A 184 -30.70 -1.27 15.77
N ALA A 185 -30.10 -2.39 15.34
CA ALA A 185 -29.81 -3.53 16.22
C ALA A 185 -28.88 -3.15 17.38
N ILE A 186 -27.77 -2.43 17.12
CA ILE A 186 -26.84 -1.97 18.16
C ILE A 186 -27.57 -1.04 19.14
N THR A 187 -28.37 -0.10 18.61
CA THR A 187 -29.14 0.84 19.43
C THR A 187 -30.14 0.11 20.34
N LEU A 188 -30.79 -0.94 19.83
CA LEU A 188 -31.70 -1.79 20.60
C LEU A 188 -30.98 -2.53 21.74
N ILE A 189 -29.80 -3.10 21.45
CA ILE A 189 -28.99 -3.82 22.45
C ILE A 189 -28.56 -2.88 23.58
N ILE A 190 -28.12 -1.65 23.26
CA ILE A 190 -27.75 -0.64 24.25
C ILE A 190 -28.97 -0.23 25.10
N ALA A 191 -30.15 -0.08 24.49
CA ALA A 191 -31.38 0.23 25.22
C ALA A 191 -31.79 -0.91 26.17
N CYS A 192 -31.79 -2.16 25.70
CA CYS A 192 -32.13 -3.33 26.51
C CYS A 192 -31.16 -3.55 27.67
N THR A 193 -29.85 -3.43 27.43
CA THR A 193 -28.83 -3.58 28.48
C THR A 193 -28.95 -2.49 29.54
N SER A 194 -29.22 -1.24 29.14
CA SER A 194 -29.50 -0.14 30.08
C SER A 194 -30.72 -0.42 30.95
N LEU A 195 -31.79 -0.95 30.36
CA LEU A 195 -33.01 -1.33 31.09
C LEU A 195 -32.75 -2.45 32.10
N LEU A 196 -32.01 -3.48 31.69
CA LEU A 196 -31.64 -4.60 32.57
C LEU A 196 -30.76 -4.12 33.73
N LEU A 197 -29.80 -3.24 33.48
CA LEU A 197 -28.96 -2.66 34.54
C LEU A 197 -29.78 -1.83 35.54
N ILE A 198 -30.79 -1.09 35.08
CA ILE A 198 -31.71 -0.35 35.98
C ILE A 198 -32.54 -1.35 36.81
N LEU A 199 -33.13 -2.37 36.18
CA LEU A 199 -33.98 -3.34 36.85
C LEU A 199 -33.21 -4.20 37.87
N PHE A 200 -31.97 -4.61 37.56
CA PHE A 200 -31.15 -5.43 38.45
C PHE A 200 -30.31 -4.61 39.43
N GLY A 201 -29.84 -3.41 39.05
CA GLY A 201 -29.02 -2.54 39.89
C GLY A 201 -29.73 -2.01 41.13
N PHE A 202 -31.05 -1.85 41.09
CA PHE A 202 -31.85 -1.44 42.24
C PHE A 202 -32.11 -2.54 43.28
N LYS A 203 -31.79 -3.81 42.98
CA LYS A 203 -32.05 -4.92 43.89
C LYS A 203 -31.02 -5.05 45.04
N GLY A 204 -29.92 -4.29 45.01
CA GLY A 204 -28.78 -4.44 45.94
C GLY A 204 -28.67 -3.46 47.12
N ARG A 205 -29.53 -2.43 47.24
CA ARG A 205 -29.43 -1.43 48.32
C ARG A 205 -30.65 -1.41 49.26
N LYS A 206 -30.92 -2.52 49.95
CA LYS A 206 -31.75 -2.48 51.17
C LYS A 206 -30.96 -2.95 52.40
N LYS A 207 -30.50 -1.93 53.14
CA LYS A 207 -30.35 -1.79 54.60
C LYS A 207 -29.43 -2.78 55.35
N LYS A 208 -28.43 -2.20 56.00
CA LYS A 208 -28.25 -2.39 57.46
C LYS A 208 -28.32 -1.03 58.15
N LYS A 209 -29.54 -0.61 58.53
CA LYS A 209 -29.71 0.35 59.64
C LYS A 209 -29.39 -0.48 60.89
N LYS A 210 -28.24 -0.26 61.50
CA LYS A 210 -27.95 -0.77 62.85
C LYS A 210 -28.68 0.15 63.83
N GLU A 211 -29.67 -0.39 64.53
CA GLU A 211 -30.18 0.21 65.77
C GLU A 211 -29.07 0.18 66.83
N LYS A 212 -28.85 1.32 67.47
CA LYS A 212 -28.29 1.46 68.81
C LYS A 212 -28.99 2.63 69.46
#